data_AF-A0A7C2NCJ3-F1
#
_entry.id   AF-A0A7C2NCJ3-F1
#
_cell.length_a   1.000
_cell.length_b   1.000
_cell.length_c   1.000
_cell.angle_alpha   90.00
_cell.angle_beta   90.00
_cell.angle_gamma   90.00
#
_symmetry.space_group_name_H-M   'P 1'
#
loop_
_entity.id
_entity.type
_entity.pdbx_description
1 polymer ?
#
loop_
_entity_poly.entity_id
_entity_poly.type
_entity_poly.pdbx_seq_one_letter_code
_entity_poly.pdbx_strand_id
1 'polypeptide(L)'
;MRIVAATHADLPSLVRDGRFREDLYYRLDVLRIELPPLRDRPSDVALLVQHFARRYAPGAELHFTSGALAELLVARWPGNVRELEHVVHRTLVHWRGGPIERFLLSPHVAQAPAAAVERPGREALEQLLLRHGGRLAPVAAALGVSVRTVQRRLRRLGLHGPAFRRQAARRDSERDGG
;
A
#
# COMPACT_ATOMS: atom_id res chain seq x y z
N MET A 1 33.88 5.04 -27.37
CA MET A 1 32.51 5.43 -26.97
C MET A 1 32.02 4.44 -25.91
N ARG A 2 31.44 4.89 -24.80
CA ARG A 2 30.85 4.03 -23.76
C ARG A 2 29.34 4.25 -23.75
N ILE A 3 28.56 3.18 -23.85
CA ILE A 3 27.09 3.23 -23.93
C ILE A 3 26.51 2.68 -22.63
N VAL A 4 25.50 3.37 -22.07
CA VAL A 4 24.68 2.91 -20.95
C VAL A 4 23.23 3.01 -21.40
N ALA A 5 22.49 1.91 -21.29
CA ALA A 5 21.08 1.83 -21.63
C ALA A 5 20.27 1.35 -20.42
N ALA A 6 19.02 1.80 -20.31
CA ALA A 6 18.10 1.40 -19.25
C ALA A 6 16.70 1.23 -19.84
N THR A 7 15.98 0.21 -19.38
CA THR A 7 14.62 -0.08 -19.83
C THR A 7 13.79 -0.70 -18.70
N HIS A 8 12.48 -0.49 -18.75
CA HIS A 8 11.50 -1.18 -17.89
C HIS A 8 10.84 -2.36 -18.60
N ALA A 9 11.12 -2.52 -19.90
CA ALA A 9 10.57 -3.60 -20.72
C ALA A 9 11.46 -4.84 -20.64
N ASP A 10 10.82 -6.00 -20.67
CA ASP A 10 11.50 -7.29 -20.74
C ASP A 10 12.03 -7.52 -22.17
N LEU A 11 13.28 -7.10 -22.41
CA LEU A 11 13.94 -7.24 -23.71
C LEU A 11 14.02 -8.70 -24.19
N PRO A 12 14.36 -9.71 -23.36
CA PRO A 12 14.27 -11.12 -23.74
C PRO A 12 12.91 -11.50 -24.34
N SER A 13 11.81 -11.07 -23.71
CA SER A 13 10.47 -11.32 -24.24
C SER A 13 10.23 -10.61 -25.58
N LEU A 14 10.66 -9.35 -25.71
CA LEU A 14 10.50 -8.61 -26.95
C LEU A 14 11.35 -9.16 -28.11
N VAL A 15 12.52 -9.75 -27.84
CA VAL A 15 13.32 -10.45 -28.84
C VAL A 15 12.58 -11.69 -29.32
N ARG A 16 12.04 -12.51 -28.40
CA ARG A 16 11.23 -13.69 -28.75
C ARG A 16 10.00 -13.34 -29.58
N ASP A 17 9.38 -12.20 -29.30
CA ASP A 17 8.19 -11.72 -30.03
C ASP A 17 8.56 -11.04 -31.38
N GLY A 18 9.85 -10.99 -31.77
CA GLY A 18 10.31 -10.31 -32.98
C GLY A 18 10.18 -8.78 -32.94
N ARG A 19 9.86 -8.21 -31.77
CA ARG A 19 9.65 -6.78 -31.56
C ARG A 19 10.94 -6.04 -31.18
N PHE A 20 12.00 -6.77 -30.87
CA PHE A 20 13.32 -6.22 -30.59
C PHE A 20 14.40 -7.00 -31.33
N ARG A 21 15.40 -6.27 -31.82
CA ARG A 21 16.50 -6.82 -32.59
C ARG A 21 17.43 -7.64 -31.70
N GLU A 22 17.60 -8.91 -32.07
CA GLU A 22 18.44 -9.86 -31.33
C GLU A 22 19.92 -9.42 -31.29
N ASP A 23 20.46 -8.95 -32.41
CA ASP A 23 21.86 -8.49 -32.50
C ASP A 23 22.15 -7.27 -31.61
N LEU A 24 21.18 -6.38 -31.45
CA LEU A 24 21.27 -5.24 -30.55
C LEU A 24 21.14 -5.68 -29.08
N TYR A 25 20.27 -6.63 -28.78
CA TYR A 25 20.08 -7.15 -27.43
C TYR A 25 21.40 -7.71 -26.87
N TYR A 26 22.07 -8.59 -27.61
CA TYR A 26 23.33 -9.17 -27.16
C TYR A 26 24.47 -8.15 -27.02
N ARG A 27 24.43 -7.03 -27.76
CA ARG A 27 25.39 -5.93 -27.60
C ARG A 27 25.12 -5.06 -26.38
N LEU A 28 23.87 -4.97 -25.93
CA LEU A 28 23.48 -4.21 -24.74
C LEU A 28 23.59 -5.05 -23.46
N ASP A 29 23.31 -6.35 -23.54
CA ASP A 29 23.25 -7.27 -22.39
C ASP A 29 24.63 -7.82 -22.00
N VAL A 30 25.66 -6.97 -22.05
CA VAL A 30 27.04 -7.34 -21.66
C VAL A 30 27.23 -7.31 -20.14
N LEU A 31 26.64 -6.30 -19.48
CA LEU A 31 26.62 -6.18 -18.02
C LEU A 31 25.26 -5.63 -17.61
N ARG A 32 24.39 -6.53 -17.14
CA ARG A 32 23.04 -6.19 -16.67
C ARG A 32 23.07 -5.84 -15.19
N ILE A 33 22.52 -4.67 -14.87
CA ILE A 33 22.27 -4.25 -13.49
C ILE A 33 20.75 -4.25 -13.30
N GLU A 34 20.25 -5.16 -12.47
CA GLU A 34 18.85 -5.14 -12.07
C GLU A 34 18.66 -4.15 -10.93
N LEU A 35 17.81 -3.14 -11.16
CA LEU A 35 17.50 -2.16 -10.13
C LEU A 35 16.30 -2.67 -9.30
N PRO A 36 16.50 -3.05 -8.02
CA PRO A 36 15.40 -3.53 -7.21
C PRO A 36 14.37 -2.41 -7.01
N PRO A 37 13.08 -2.78 -6.87
CA PRO A 37 12.06 -1.80 -6.57
C PRO A 37 12.29 -1.19 -5.18
N LEU A 38 11.74 0.00 -4.96
CA LEU A 38 11.99 0.76 -3.72
C LEU A 38 11.56 0.00 -2.44
N ARG A 39 10.52 -0.82 -2.53
CA ARG A 39 10.05 -1.69 -1.43
C ARG A 39 11.08 -2.72 -0.95
N ASP A 40 12.02 -3.11 -1.80
CA ASP A 40 13.05 -4.12 -1.47
C ASP A 40 14.32 -3.44 -0.90
N ARG A 41 14.32 -2.11 -0.76
CA ARG A 41 15.41 -1.29 -0.21
C ARG A 41 14.90 -0.21 0.77
N PRO A 42 14.28 -0.62 1.89
CA PRO A 42 13.67 0.31 2.83
C PRO A 42 14.66 1.31 3.44
N SER A 43 15.95 0.97 3.53
CA SER A 43 17.03 1.87 3.98
C SER A 43 17.11 3.16 3.18
N ASP A 44 16.76 3.12 1.90
CA ASP A 44 16.95 4.23 0.97
C ASP A 44 15.81 5.24 1.07
N VAL A 45 14.65 4.82 1.58
CA VAL A 45 13.42 5.64 1.63
C VAL A 45 13.66 6.92 2.43
N ALA A 46 14.22 6.82 3.64
CA ALA A 46 14.47 7.98 4.48
C ALA A 46 15.47 8.97 3.84
N LEU A 47 16.55 8.45 3.25
CA LEU A 47 17.56 9.26 2.57
C LEU A 47 16.98 9.99 1.35
N LEU A 48 16.19 9.29 0.55
CA LEU A 48 15.51 9.84 -0.63
C LEU A 48 14.49 10.91 -0.24
N VAL A 49 13.70 10.68 0.82
CA VAL A 49 12.77 11.68 1.36
C VAL A 49 13.51 12.96 1.72
N GLN A 50 14.62 12.85 2.46
CA GLN A 50 15.44 14.02 2.80
C GLN A 50 16.02 14.72 1.56
N HIS A 51 16.47 13.95 0.57
CA HIS A 51 16.96 14.51 -0.68
C HIS A 51 15.89 15.32 -1.41
N PHE A 52 14.68 14.76 -1.59
CA PHE A 52 13.56 15.46 -2.22
C PHE A 52 13.07 16.64 -1.40
N ALA A 53 13.05 16.52 -0.07
CA ALA A 53 12.73 17.60 0.84
C ALA A 53 13.65 18.81 0.63
N ARG A 54 14.97 18.59 0.60
CA ARG A 54 15.96 19.64 0.31
C ARG A 54 15.79 20.23 -1.09
N ARG A 55 15.40 19.41 -2.07
CA ARG A 55 15.21 19.85 -3.45
C ARG A 55 13.98 20.74 -3.64
N TYR A 56 12.86 20.40 -3.01
CA TYR A 56 11.57 21.09 -3.23
C TYR A 56 11.25 22.17 -2.21
N ALA A 57 11.87 22.14 -1.03
CA ALA A 57 11.74 23.17 -0.02
C ALA A 57 13.14 23.59 0.49
N PRO A 58 13.99 24.15 -0.39
CA PRO A 58 15.33 24.59 0.01
C PRO A 58 15.24 25.64 1.12
N GLY A 59 16.03 25.46 2.17
CA GLY A 59 16.05 26.36 3.33
C GLY A 59 14.93 26.14 4.36
N ALA A 60 13.97 25.24 4.10
CA ALA A 60 12.95 24.88 5.09
C ALA A 60 13.48 23.82 6.08
N GLU A 61 13.29 24.06 7.37
CA GLU A 61 13.55 23.07 8.43
C GLU A 61 12.38 22.08 8.54
N LEU A 62 12.39 21.10 7.65
CA LEU A 62 11.37 20.06 7.59
C LEU A 62 11.63 18.97 8.62
N HIS A 63 10.64 18.75 9.49
CA HIS A 63 10.66 17.69 10.48
C HIS A 63 9.63 16.63 10.10
N PHE A 64 10.07 15.40 9.86
CA PHE A 64 9.18 14.26 9.59
C PHE A 64 9.04 13.43 10.85
N THR A 65 7.80 13.16 11.26
CA THR A 65 7.57 12.26 12.39
C THR A 65 7.94 10.82 12.06
N SER A 66 8.23 10.02 13.08
CA SER A 66 8.46 8.58 12.92
C SER A 66 7.26 7.88 12.30
N GLY A 67 6.03 8.28 12.64
CA GLY A 67 4.80 7.78 12.04
C GLY A 67 4.70 8.05 10.54
N ALA A 68 5.04 9.27 10.11
CA ALA A 68 5.06 9.64 8.70
C ALA A 68 6.07 8.80 7.90
N LEU A 69 7.27 8.60 8.45
CA LEU A 69 8.30 7.79 7.79
C LEU A 69 7.91 6.31 7.75
N ALA A 70 7.31 5.78 8.82
CA ALA A 70 6.84 4.39 8.88
C ALA A 70 5.77 4.09 7.82
N GLU A 71 4.88 5.04 7.53
CA GLU A 71 3.89 4.95 6.43
C GLU A 71 4.57 4.70 5.07
N LEU A 72 5.72 5.34 4.81
CA LEU A 72 6.45 5.17 3.56
C LEU A 72 7.14 3.81 3.44
N LEU A 73 7.55 3.22 4.56
CA LEU A 73 8.22 1.91 4.58
C LEU A 73 7.29 0.75 4.23
N VAL A 74 5.99 0.88 4.56
CA VAL A 74 4.98 -0.16 4.30
C VAL A 74 4.20 0.05 2.98
N ALA A 75 4.50 1.12 2.24
CA ALA A 75 3.88 1.42 0.96
C ALA A 75 4.43 0.54 -0.18
N ARG A 76 3.64 0.35 -1.24
CA ARG A 76 3.98 -0.60 -2.34
C ARG A 76 5.02 -0.12 -3.34
N TRP A 77 5.10 1.19 -3.56
CA TRP A 77 5.97 1.84 -4.54
C TRP A 77 6.00 1.19 -5.94
N PRO A 78 4.86 0.97 -6.62
CA PRO A 78 4.86 0.38 -7.98
C PRO A 78 5.69 1.17 -9.00
N GLY A 79 5.77 2.49 -8.87
CA GLY A 79 6.59 3.38 -9.71
C GLY A 79 7.96 3.74 -9.10
N ASN A 80 8.40 3.02 -8.06
CA ASN A 80 9.68 3.19 -7.39
C ASN A 80 9.93 4.63 -6.88
N VAL A 81 11.12 5.15 -7.17
CA VAL A 81 11.63 6.43 -6.65
C VAL A 81 10.83 7.63 -7.18
N ARG A 82 10.30 7.54 -8.41
CA ARG A 82 9.49 8.63 -8.99
C ARG A 82 8.19 8.86 -8.23
N GLU A 83 7.55 7.77 -7.79
CA GLU A 83 6.35 7.89 -6.96
C GLU A 83 6.67 8.49 -5.59
N LEU A 84 7.79 8.10 -4.97
CA LEU A 84 8.25 8.70 -3.73
C LEU A 84 8.50 10.21 -3.89
N GLU A 85 9.20 10.61 -4.96
CA GLU A 85 9.45 12.01 -5.30
C GLU A 85 8.14 12.80 -5.43
N HIS A 86 7.17 12.27 -6.18
CA HIS A 86 5.84 12.89 -6.34
C HIS A 86 5.08 13.01 -5.01
N VAL A 87 5.12 11.97 -4.17
CA VAL A 87 4.49 11.98 -2.85
C VAL A 87 5.08 13.06 -1.96
N VAL A 88 6.42 13.14 -1.90
CA VAL A 88 7.12 14.15 -1.10
C VAL A 88 6.80 15.53 -1.63
N HIS A 89 6.96 15.77 -2.93
CA HIS A 89 6.67 17.05 -3.55
C HIS A 89 5.23 17.50 -3.28
N ARG A 90 4.24 16.63 -3.51
CA ARG A 90 2.83 16.92 -3.24
C ARG A 90 2.57 17.26 -1.78
N THR A 91 3.21 16.55 -0.86
CA THR A 91 3.07 16.80 0.59
C THR A 91 3.60 18.20 0.94
N LEU A 92 4.76 18.58 0.39
CA LEU A 92 5.39 19.88 0.63
C LEU A 92 4.61 21.04 0.01
N VAL A 93 4.00 20.87 -1.15
CA VAL A 93 3.10 21.88 -1.75
C VAL A 93 1.93 22.23 -0.83
N HIS A 94 1.47 21.29 0.01
CA HIS A 94 0.36 21.51 0.95
C HIS A 94 0.83 21.81 2.37
N TRP A 95 2.14 21.83 2.61
CA TRP A 95 2.70 22.06 3.93
C TRP A 95 2.64 23.56 4.27
N ARG A 96 2.24 23.87 5.51
CA ARG A 96 2.03 25.24 6.00
C ARG A 96 2.88 25.57 7.23
N GLY A 97 3.95 24.80 7.47
CA GLY A 97 4.76 24.89 8.69
C GLY A 97 4.51 23.72 9.65
N GLY A 98 5.41 23.54 10.61
CA GLY A 98 5.34 22.49 11.63
C GLY A 98 5.78 21.09 11.14
N PRO A 99 5.67 20.07 12.01
CA PRO A 99 6.07 18.71 11.68
C PRO A 99 5.12 18.06 10.65
N ILE A 100 5.70 17.27 9.76
CA ILE A 100 4.97 16.45 8.79
C ILE A 100 4.62 15.11 9.46
N GLU A 101 3.34 14.95 9.78
CA GLU A 101 2.80 13.76 10.45
C GLU A 101 2.32 12.68 9.47
N ARG A 102 2.03 13.05 8.22
CA ARG A 102 1.53 12.13 7.19
C ARG A 102 1.97 12.55 5.81
N PHE A 103 2.15 11.58 4.92
CA PHE A 103 2.38 11.86 3.51
C PHE A 103 1.07 11.83 2.72
N LEU A 104 1.01 12.63 1.66
CA LEU A 104 -0.09 12.57 0.71
C LEU A 104 0.17 11.43 -0.27
N LEU A 105 -0.12 10.20 0.15
CA LEU A 105 -0.03 9.02 -0.71
C LEU A 105 -1.16 8.97 -1.74
N SER A 106 -0.87 8.39 -2.90
CA SER A 106 -1.90 8.03 -3.89
C SER A 106 -2.51 6.66 -3.53
N PRO A 107 -3.79 6.38 -3.85
CA PRO A 107 -4.45 5.12 -3.45
C PRO A 107 -3.75 3.84 -3.92
N HIS A 108 -3.01 3.86 -5.03
CA HIS A 108 -2.24 2.71 -5.51
C HIS A 108 -0.92 2.50 -4.74
N VAL A 109 -0.36 3.57 -4.16
CA VAL A 109 0.84 3.55 -3.30
C VAL A 109 0.46 3.15 -1.87
N ALA A 110 -0.59 3.76 -1.33
CA ALA A 110 -1.09 3.57 0.03
C ALA A 110 -1.65 2.17 0.30
N GLN A 111 -2.04 1.44 -0.74
CA GLN A 111 -2.42 0.05 -0.60
C GLN A 111 -1.19 -0.79 -0.30
N ALA A 112 -0.79 -0.96 0.97
CA ALA A 112 -0.04 -2.15 1.34
C ALA A 112 -0.79 -3.39 0.81
N PRO A 113 -0.12 -4.47 0.37
CA PRO A 113 -0.84 -5.73 0.25
C PRO A 113 -1.47 -5.97 1.61
N ALA A 114 -2.80 -6.08 1.64
CA ALA A 114 -3.50 -6.45 2.86
C ALA A 114 -3.13 -7.89 3.30
N ALA A 115 -2.01 -8.46 2.84
CA ALA A 115 -1.59 -9.85 2.98
C ALA A 115 -0.40 -9.86 3.94
N ALA A 116 -0.69 -10.13 5.22
CA ALA A 116 0.23 -10.60 6.28
C ALA A 116 -0.33 -10.36 7.69
N VAL A 117 -1.47 -9.67 7.86
CA VAL A 117 -2.34 -10.00 8.99
C VAL A 117 -3.13 -11.21 8.53
N GLU A 118 -2.99 -12.37 9.20
CA GLU A 118 -3.84 -13.53 8.98
C GLU A 118 -5.26 -13.04 8.78
N ARG A 119 -5.72 -13.15 7.54
CA ARG A 119 -7.04 -12.64 7.19
C ARG A 119 -7.99 -13.70 7.70
N PRO A 120 -8.87 -13.40 8.66
CA PRO A 120 -9.88 -14.36 9.03
C PRO A 120 -10.65 -14.74 7.76
N GLY A 121 -10.76 -16.05 7.52
CA GLY A 121 -11.58 -16.59 6.45
C GLY A 121 -13.03 -16.12 6.61
N ARG A 122 -13.86 -16.40 5.59
CA ARG A 122 -15.28 -16.04 5.58
C ARG A 122 -15.98 -16.41 6.91
N GLU A 123 -15.75 -17.63 7.38
CA GLU A 123 -16.34 -18.17 8.62
C GLU A 123 -15.94 -17.38 9.86
N ALA A 124 -14.65 -17.04 10.01
CA ALA A 124 -14.17 -16.27 11.15
C ALA A 124 -14.72 -14.83 11.16
N LEU A 125 -14.92 -14.22 9.97
CA LEU A 125 -15.58 -12.92 9.85
C LEU A 125 -17.08 -13.00 10.19
N GLU A 126 -17.76 -14.06 9.78
CA GLU A 126 -19.16 -14.31 10.12
C GLU A 126 -19.34 -14.53 11.63
N GLN A 127 -18.47 -15.31 12.28
CA GLN A 127 -18.47 -15.50 13.73
C GLN A 127 -18.24 -14.19 14.50
N LEU A 128 -17.30 -13.37 14.06
CA LEU A 128 -17.07 -12.05 14.65
C LEU A 128 -18.28 -11.12 14.49
N LEU A 129 -18.92 -11.14 13.31
CA LEU A 129 -20.15 -10.40 13.08
C LEU A 129 -21.28 -10.87 13.99
N LEU A 130 -21.47 -12.18 14.15
CA LEU A 130 -22.48 -12.72 15.06
C LEU A 130 -22.17 -12.33 16.51
N ARG A 131 -20.93 -12.50 16.96
CA ARG A 131 -20.49 -12.16 18.32
C ARG A 131 -20.69 -10.68 18.67
N HIS A 132 -20.54 -9.79 17.69
CA HIS A 132 -20.71 -8.35 17.89
C HIS A 132 -22.09 -7.83 17.44
N GLY A 133 -23.05 -8.72 17.17
CA GLY A 133 -24.42 -8.36 16.80
C GLY A 133 -24.49 -7.58 15.48
N GLY A 134 -23.69 -7.94 14.49
CA GLY A 134 -23.62 -7.32 13.16
C GLY A 134 -23.09 -5.88 13.15
N ARG A 135 -22.55 -5.37 14.27
CA ARG A 135 -21.96 -4.02 14.35
C ARG A 135 -20.56 -4.02 13.74
N LEU A 136 -20.35 -3.19 12.73
CA LEU A 136 -19.10 -3.16 11.98
C LEU A 136 -17.95 -2.47 12.75
N ALA A 137 -18.25 -1.49 13.60
CA ALA A 137 -17.22 -0.77 14.36
C ALA A 137 -16.48 -1.67 15.38
N PRO A 138 -17.15 -2.48 16.21
CA PRO A 138 -16.49 -3.44 17.08
C PRO A 138 -15.70 -4.52 16.31
N VAL A 139 -16.24 -5.00 15.19
CA VAL A 139 -15.55 -5.98 14.34
C VAL A 139 -14.28 -5.39 13.71
N ALA A 140 -14.33 -4.13 13.28
CA ALA A 140 -13.18 -3.43 12.75
C ALA A 140 -12.08 -3.25 13.81
N ALA A 141 -12.46 -2.87 15.03
CA ALA A 141 -11.56 -2.76 16.16
C ALA A 141 -10.91 -4.12 16.53
N ALA A 142 -11.71 -5.19 16.61
CA ALA A 142 -11.22 -6.55 16.89
C ALA A 142 -10.24 -7.07 15.83
N LEU A 143 -10.36 -6.59 14.59
CA LEU A 143 -9.50 -6.95 13.47
C LEU A 143 -8.31 -6.00 13.26
N GLY A 144 -8.19 -4.93 14.05
CA GLY A 144 -7.16 -3.90 13.88
C GLY A 144 -7.23 -3.19 12.52
N VAL A 145 -8.42 -3.09 11.90
CA VAL A 145 -8.62 -2.46 10.59
C VAL A 145 -9.69 -1.37 10.64
N SER A 146 -9.74 -0.52 9.62
CA SER A 146 -10.82 0.48 9.49
C SER A 146 -12.17 -0.16 9.17
N VAL A 147 -13.26 0.47 9.62
CA VAL A 147 -14.65 0.08 9.28
C VAL A 147 -14.87 -0.01 7.77
N ARG A 148 -14.28 0.92 7.01
CA ARG A 148 -14.31 0.93 5.54
C ARG A 148 -13.68 -0.33 4.93
N THR A 149 -12.65 -0.88 5.57
CA THR A 149 -12.01 -2.14 5.15
C THR A 149 -12.93 -3.33 5.38
N VAL A 150 -13.65 -3.36 6.51
CA VAL A 150 -14.68 -4.38 6.80
C VAL A 150 -15.81 -4.30 5.77
N GLN A 151 -16.36 -3.11 5.52
CA GLN A 151 -17.43 -2.90 4.52
C GLN A 151 -17.04 -3.35 3.11
N ARG A 152 -15.80 -3.06 2.69
CA ARG A 152 -15.27 -3.51 1.40
C ARG A 152 -15.20 -5.03 1.32
N ARG A 153 -14.79 -5.70 2.41
CA ARG A 153 -14.73 -7.17 2.49
C ARG A 153 -16.12 -7.80 2.42
N LEU A 154 -17.10 -7.24 3.14
CA LEU A 154 -18.48 -7.71 3.11
C LEU A 154 -19.07 -7.69 1.70
N ARG A 155 -18.84 -6.58 0.95
CA ARG A 155 -19.26 -6.49 -0.45
C ARG A 155 -18.60 -7.53 -1.35
N ARG A 156 -17.29 -7.78 -1.18
CA ARG A 156 -16.57 -8.78 -1.97
C ARG A 156 -17.02 -10.22 -1.67
N LEU A 157 -17.43 -10.50 -0.43
CA LEU A 157 -17.87 -11.82 0.01
C LEU A 157 -19.38 -12.04 -0.11
N GLY A 158 -20.14 -11.05 -0.60
CA GLY A 158 -21.61 -11.12 -0.65
C GLY A 158 -22.30 -11.13 0.72
N LEU A 159 -21.61 -10.67 1.77
CA LEU A 159 -22.13 -10.66 3.14
C LEU A 159 -22.80 -9.31 3.46
N HIS A 160 -23.92 -9.36 4.17
CA HIS A 160 -24.66 -8.16 4.57
C HIS A 160 -24.71 -8.03 6.10
N GLY A 161 -24.01 -7.04 6.66
CA GLY A 161 -24.04 -6.76 8.11
C GLY A 161 -25.45 -6.67 8.74
N PRO A 162 -26.46 -6.08 8.07
CA PRO A 162 -27.83 -6.08 8.57
C PRO A 162 -28.49 -7.46 8.71
N ALA A 163 -28.08 -8.46 7.92
CA ALA A 163 -28.60 -9.82 8.04
C ALA A 163 -28.17 -10.45 9.38
N PHE A 164 -26.91 -10.24 9.76
CA PHE A 164 -26.35 -10.73 11.03
C PHE A 164 -26.93 -10.01 12.25
N ARG A 165 -27.38 -8.76 12.12
CA ARG A 165 -28.15 -8.07 13.18
C ARG A 165 -29.48 -8.77 13.49
N ARG A 166 -30.21 -9.15 12.44
CA ARG A 166 -31.50 -9.89 12.59
C ARG A 166 -31.30 -11.28 13.15
N GLN A 167 -30.20 -11.94 12.77
CA GLN A 167 -29.89 -13.30 13.23
C GLN A 167 -29.37 -13.34 14.67
N ALA A 168 -28.60 -12.33 15.10
CA ALA A 168 -28.19 -12.19 16.50
C ALA A 168 -29.39 -11.91 17.41
N ALA A 169 -30.30 -11.02 17.00
CA ALA A 169 -31.51 -10.71 17.76
C ALA A 169 -32.44 -11.93 17.98
N ARG A 170 -32.47 -12.88 17.03
CA ARG A 170 -33.24 -14.13 17.17
C ARG A 170 -32.62 -15.12 18.16
N ARG A 171 -31.28 -15.15 18.27
CA ARG A 171 -30.57 -16.02 19.22
C ARG A 171 -30.69 -15.55 20.66
N ASP A 172 -30.73 -14.23 20.86
CA ASP A 172 -30.89 -13.67 22.20
C ASP A 172 -32.32 -13.93 22.73
N SER A 173 -33.35 -13.88 21.87
CA SER A 173 -34.72 -14.24 22.25
C SER A 173 -34.95 -15.74 22.56
N GLU A 174 -34.10 -16.64 22.06
CA GLU A 174 -34.16 -18.08 22.37
C GLU A 174 -33.44 -18.44 23.68
N ARG A 175 -32.58 -17.56 24.21
CA ARG A 175 -31.85 -17.77 25.47
C ARG A 175 -32.60 -17.29 26.71
N ASP A 176 -33.47 -16.31 26.58
CA ASP A 176 -34.24 -15.74 27.71
C ASP A 176 -35.59 -16.45 27.96
N GLY A 177 -35.88 -17.54 27.24
CA GLY A 177 -37.15 -18.28 27.30
C GLY A 177 -37.08 -19.71 27.86
N GLY A 178 -36.00 -20.08 28.55
CA GLY A 178 -35.78 -21.41 29.14
C GLY A 178 -35.54 -21.38 30.63
#